data_AF-A0A946ZIT4-F1
#
_entry.id   AF-A0A946ZIT4-F1
#
_cell.length_a   1.000
_cell.length_b   1.000
_cell.length_c   1.000
_cell.angle_alpha   90.00
_cell.angle_beta   90.00
_cell.angle_gamma   90.00
#
_symmetry.space_group_name_H-M   'P 1'
#
loop_
_entity.id
_entity.type
_entity.pdbx_description
1 polymer ?
#
loop_
_entity_poly.entity_id
_entity_poly.type
_entity_poly.pdbx_seq_one_letter_code
_entity_poly.pdbx_strand_id
1 'polypeptide(L)'
;MSKRRGPDHTDVQSGTFYKLGFNRLSILDLSEKGNQPIYSPCERYHVVYNGEVYNFKELSQEFNLQDLRSTSDTEVIVQLFDKIGIVET
;
A
#
# COMPACT_ATOMS: atom_id res chain seq x y z
N MET A 1 -13.43 -5.41 11.62
CA MET A 1 -12.82 -5.74 10.32
C MET A 1 -13.37 -7.07 9.81
N SER A 2 -13.55 -7.23 8.50
CA SER A 2 -14.18 -8.42 7.90
C SER A 2 -13.15 -9.53 7.67
N LYS A 3 -13.03 -10.50 8.58
CA LYS A 3 -12.04 -11.59 8.47
C LYS A 3 -12.22 -12.45 7.22
N ARG A 4 -13.45 -12.60 6.73
CA ARG A 4 -13.74 -13.41 5.54
C ARG A 4 -13.15 -12.84 4.24
N ARG A 5 -12.96 -11.51 4.18
CA ARG A 5 -12.45 -10.83 2.97
C ARG A 5 -10.92 -10.78 2.92
N GLY A 6 -10.25 -11.13 4.00
CA GLY A 6 -8.80 -11.11 4.11
C GLY A 6 -8.35 -12.01 5.26
N PRO A 7 -8.34 -13.33 5.03
CA PRO A 7 -8.04 -14.30 6.07
C PRO A 7 -6.54 -14.46 6.36
N ASP A 8 -5.66 -13.99 5.49
CA ASP A 8 -4.23 -14.33 5.52
C ASP A 8 -3.44 -13.47 6.53
N HIS A 9 -3.83 -12.21 6.69
CA HIS A 9 -3.21 -11.31 7.66
C HIS A 9 -4.21 -10.28 8.17
N THR A 10 -4.03 -9.82 9.41
CA THR A 10 -4.81 -8.74 10.00
C THR A 10 -3.86 -7.83 10.75
N ASP A 11 -3.86 -6.54 10.43
CA ASP A 11 -3.10 -5.54 11.17
C ASP A 11 -3.94 -4.30 11.47
N VAL A 12 -3.58 -3.61 12.55
CA VAL A 12 -4.17 -2.34 12.96
C VAL A 12 -3.07 -1.42 13.46
N GLN A 13 -2.92 -0.28 12.82
CA GLN A 13 -1.97 0.75 13.20
C GLN A 13 -2.70 2.00 13.64
N SER A 14 -2.16 2.68 14.65
CA SER A 14 -2.72 3.91 15.20
C SER A 14 -1.65 4.98 15.21
N GLY A 15 -1.98 6.17 14.71
CA GLY A 15 -1.20 7.38 14.92
C GLY A 15 -1.91 8.33 15.86
N THR A 16 -1.35 9.53 16.05
CA THR A 16 -1.90 10.53 16.99
C THR A 16 -3.36 10.88 16.73
N PHE A 17 -3.77 10.92 15.45
CA PHE A 17 -5.09 11.40 15.04
C PHE A 17 -5.86 10.41 14.16
N TYR A 18 -5.36 9.19 13.99
CA TYR A 18 -5.98 8.21 13.09
C TYR A 18 -5.72 6.78 13.53
N LYS A 19 -6.55 5.87 13.00
CA LYS A 19 -6.39 4.43 13.16
C LYS A 19 -6.77 3.74 11.84
N LEU A 20 -5.83 2.98 11.29
CA LEU A 20 -6.01 2.19 10.08
C LEU A 20 -6.00 0.72 10.45
N GLY A 21 -6.83 -0.07 9.79
CA GLY A 21 -6.83 -1.52 9.96
C GLY A 21 -7.15 -2.20 8.65
N PHE A 22 -6.45 -3.31 8.38
CA PHE A 22 -6.60 -4.05 7.14
C PHE A 22 -6.60 -5.55 7.39
N ASN A 23 -7.53 -6.22 6.72
CA ASN A 23 -7.56 -7.67 6.62
C ASN A 23 -7.14 -8.02 5.20
N ARG A 24 -6.04 -8.76 5.05
CA ARG A 24 -5.41 -9.04 3.77
C ARG A 24 -5.79 -10.42 3.26
N LEU A 25 -6.17 -10.47 1.98
CA LEU A 25 -6.09 -11.66 1.14
C LEU A 25 -4.86 -11.46 0.25
N SER A 26 -3.87 -12.32 0.40
CA SER A 26 -2.57 -12.18 -0.28
C SER A 26 -2.67 -12.76 -1.69
N ILE A 27 -2.80 -11.89 -2.70
CA ILE A 27 -2.85 -12.26 -4.12
C ILE A 27 -1.55 -11.85 -4.83
N LEU A 28 -1.19 -10.57 -4.74
CA LEU A 28 0.08 -10.03 -5.22
C LEU A 28 1.04 -9.82 -4.04
N ASP A 29 2.32 -10.16 -4.26
CA ASP A 29 3.36 -10.25 -3.24
C ASP A 29 2.96 -11.07 -2.01
N LEU A 30 3.09 -12.40 -2.08
CA LEU A 30 2.67 -13.29 -0.99
C LEU A 30 3.51 -13.16 0.30
N SER A 31 4.56 -12.33 0.30
CA SER A 31 5.38 -12.11 1.48
C SER A 31 4.72 -11.14 2.47
N GLU A 32 5.28 -11.08 3.68
CA GLU A 32 4.87 -10.12 4.71
C GLU A 32 5.13 -8.66 4.31
N LYS A 33 6.02 -8.42 3.33
CA LYS A 33 6.31 -7.07 2.84
C LYS A 33 5.11 -6.44 2.13
N GLY A 34 4.19 -7.25 1.61
CA GLY A 34 2.92 -6.78 1.05
C GLY A 34 1.82 -6.55 2.09
N ASN A 35 2.09 -6.76 3.39
CA ASN A 35 1.11 -6.50 4.43
C ASN A 35 0.83 -5.00 4.55
N GLN A 36 -0.43 -4.67 4.81
CA GLN A 36 -0.91 -3.29 4.96
C GLN A 36 -1.37 -3.06 6.41
N PRO A 37 -1.31 -1.82 6.92
CA PRO A 37 -1.04 -0.56 6.23
C PRO A 37 0.42 -0.37 5.75
N ILE A 38 0.59 0.36 4.64
CA ILE A 38 1.91 0.69 4.07
C ILE A 38 2.18 2.20 4.21
N TYR A 39 3.41 2.55 4.55
CA TYR A 39 3.88 3.92 4.73
C TYR A 39 4.68 4.41 3.53
N SER A 40 4.54 5.66 3.10
CA SER A 40 5.46 6.26 2.13
C SER A 40 6.89 6.36 2.69
N PRO A 41 7.93 6.45 1.84
CA PRO A 41 9.29 6.70 2.29
C PRO A 41 9.43 7.92 3.21
N CYS A 42 8.71 9.01 2.94
CA CYS A 42 8.69 10.19 3.81
C CYS A 42 7.79 10.07 5.06
N GLU A 43 7.14 8.93 5.27
CA GLU A 43 6.16 8.65 6.34
C GLU A 43 4.96 9.61 6.43
N ARG A 44 4.76 10.49 5.44
CA ARG A 44 3.61 11.39 5.38
C ARG A 44 2.33 10.66 5.00
N TYR A 45 2.40 9.66 4.11
CA TYR A 45 1.25 8.95 3.56
C TYR A 45 1.18 7.53 4.12
N HIS A 46 0.02 7.19 4.67
CA HIS A 46 -0.25 5.90 5.30
C HIS A 46 -1.46 5.30 4.59
N VAL A 47 -1.27 4.18 3.91
CA VAL A 47 -2.23 3.66 2.94
C VAL A 47 -2.75 2.29 3.36
N VAL A 48 -4.07 2.15 3.25
CA VAL A 48 -4.76 0.86 3.11
C VAL A 48 -5.59 0.90 1.83
N TYR A 49 -5.57 -0.18 1.07
CA TYR A 49 -6.23 -0.28 -0.23
C TYR A 49 -6.73 -1.69 -0.48
N ASN A 50 -8.00 -1.81 -0.87
CA ASN A 50 -8.64 -3.07 -1.23
C ASN A 50 -8.98 -3.06 -2.73
N GLY A 51 -8.10 -3.64 -3.54
CA GLY A 51 -8.23 -3.70 -4.99
C GLY A 51 -6.90 -4.13 -5.61
N GLU A 52 -6.81 -3.99 -6.93
CA GLU A 52 -5.60 -4.26 -7.70
C GLU A 52 -5.36 -3.09 -8.67
N VAL A 53 -4.16 -2.54 -8.69
CA VAL A 53 -3.73 -1.58 -9.71
C VAL A 53 -3.00 -2.34 -10.80
N TYR A 54 -3.68 -2.65 -11.90
CA TYR A 54 -3.14 -3.53 -12.94
C TYR A 54 -1.87 -3.00 -13.62
N ASN A 55 -1.76 -1.69 -13.81
CA ASN A 55 -0.65 -1.05 -14.50
C ASN A 55 0.46 -0.55 -13.56
N PHE A 56 0.55 -1.10 -12.34
CA PHE A 56 1.52 -0.63 -11.34
C PHE A 56 2.98 -0.80 -11.78
N LYS A 57 3.29 -1.81 -12.61
CA LYS A 57 4.65 -2.03 -13.11
C LYS A 57 5.05 -0.96 -14.12
N GLU A 58 4.14 -0.63 -15.02
CA GLU A 58 4.30 0.44 -16.00
C GLU A 58 4.47 1.78 -15.29
N LEU A 59 3.64 2.07 -14.29
CA LEU A 59 3.77 3.28 -13.47
C LEU A 59 5.12 3.33 -12.73
N SER A 60 5.55 2.21 -12.14
CA SER A 60 6.85 2.13 -11.47
C SER A 60 8.00 2.44 -12.43
N GLN A 61 7.92 1.99 -13.68
CA GLN A 61 8.92 2.25 -14.71
C GLN A 61 8.85 3.71 -15.19
N GLU A 62 7.66 4.20 -15.52
CA GLU A 62 7.41 5.57 -15.99
C GLU A 62 7.97 6.61 -15.02
N PHE A 63 7.70 6.42 -13.73
CA PHE A 63 8.16 7.32 -12.68
C PHE A 63 9.54 6.95 -12.12
N ASN A 64 10.24 5.95 -12.68
CA ASN A 64 11.55 5.48 -12.22
C ASN A 64 11.60 5.29 -10.70
N LEU A 65 10.61 4.61 -10.12
CA LEU A 65 10.58 4.31 -8.69
C LEU A 65 11.72 3.33 -8.36
N GLN A 66 12.39 3.59 -7.23
CA GLN A 66 13.51 2.79 -6.73
C GLN A 66 13.20 2.34 -5.30
N ASP A 67 14.01 1.41 -4.79
CA ASP A 67 13.97 0.97 -3.39
C ASP A 67 12.58 0.51 -2.92
N LEU A 68 11.78 -0.08 -3.81
CA LEU A 68 10.50 -0.69 -3.47
C LEU A 68 10.72 -1.79 -2.43
N ARG A 69 10.05 -1.69 -1.28
CA ARG A 69 10.23 -2.66 -0.18
C ARG A 69 9.43 -3.94 -0.40
N SER A 70 8.43 -3.88 -1.27
CA SER A 70 7.54 -4.97 -1.63
C SER A 70 7.31 -4.97 -3.14
N THR A 71 6.78 -6.07 -3.65
CA THR A 71 6.34 -6.22 -5.05
C THR A 71 4.82 -6.03 -5.18
N SER A 72 4.15 -5.55 -4.13
CA SER A 72 2.73 -5.19 -4.17
C SER A 72 2.53 -3.92 -4.99
N ASP A 73 1.45 -3.91 -5.74
CA ASP A 73 0.90 -2.73 -6.41
C ASP A 73 0.67 -1.55 -5.45
N THR A 74 0.26 -1.80 -4.20
CA THR A 74 0.03 -0.77 -3.19
C THR A 74 1.31 -0.03 -2.80
N GLU A 75 2.48 -0.70 -2.81
CA GLU A 75 3.78 -0.07 -2.57
C GLU A 75 4.13 0.95 -3.68
N VAL A 76 3.81 0.63 -4.94
CA VAL A 76 3.99 1.58 -6.05
C VAL A 76 3.11 2.81 -5.85
N ILE A 77 1.84 2.62 -5.51
CA ILE A 77 0.91 3.75 -5.33
C ILE A 77 1.35 4.68 -4.20
N VAL A 78 1.74 4.15 -3.05
CA VAL A 78 2.16 5.01 -1.93
C VAL A 78 3.48 5.74 -2.22
N GLN A 79 4.38 5.14 -2.99
CA GLN A 79 5.59 5.83 -3.48
C GLN A 79 5.25 6.92 -4.50
N LEU A 80 4.24 6.74 -5.36
CA LEU A 80 3.78 7.80 -6.26
C LEU A 80 3.20 8.98 -5.48
N PHE A 81 2.42 8.74 -4.43
CA PHE A 81 1.92 9.82 -3.58
C PHE A 81 3.06 10.64 -2.96
N ASP A 82 4.15 9.98 -2.57
CA ASP A 82 5.35 10.67 -2.09
C ASP A 82 6.02 11.49 -3.20
N LYS A 83 6.14 10.91 -4.39
CA LYS A 83 6.89 11.50 -5.51
C LYS A 83 6.19 12.65 -6.20
N ILE A 84 4.89 12.52 -6.47
CA ILE A 84 4.13 13.47 -7.29
C ILE A 84 2.96 14.13 -6.54
N GLY A 85 2.73 13.74 -5.28
CA GLY A 85 1.64 14.27 -4.48
C GLY A 85 0.27 13.74 -4.90
N ILE A 86 -0.77 14.39 -4.38
CA ILE A 86 -2.17 14.10 -4.67
C ILE A 86 -2.81 15.40 -5.17
N VAL A 87 -3.53 15.32 -6.29
CA VAL A 87 -4.26 16.45 -6.86
C VAL A 87 -5.66 16.47 -6.26
N GLU A 88 -6.13 17.64 -5.81
CA GLU A 88 -7.53 17.83 -5.45
C GLU A 88 -8.41 17.83 -6.70
N THR A 89 -9.49 17.06 -6.67
CA THR A 89 -10.47 16.93 -7.76
C THR A 89 -11.80 17.52 -7.38
#